data_AF-A0A7K3Y1I0-F1
#
_entry.id   AF-A0A7K3Y1I0-F1
#
_cell.length_a   1.000
_cell.length_b   1.000
_cell.length_c   1.000
_cell.angle_alpha   90.00
_cell.angle_beta   90.00
_cell.angle_gamma   90.00
#
_symmetry.space_group_name_H-M   'P 1'
#
loop_
_entity.id
_entity.type
_entity.pdbx_description
1 polymer ?
#
loop_
_entity_poly.entity_id
_entity_poly.type
_entity_poly.pdbx_seq_one_letter_code
_entity_poly.pdbx_strand_id
1 'polypeptide(L)'
;MQGPACAAAAQEDVERSLGKQLFERLLGVVLTDNGTEFCDTAEIEASAFGEDARCRACCCDVRQSQQKGACERNHVELRKMLPKRRGVSFDDLDERDCAFVMSHVNSQPRPSLMGLSPLQMLRAADPGACEALEAALGMEEIPFDELAPTLEAVNGQRRERGLGPLA
;
A
#
# COMPACT_ATOMS: atom_id res chain seq x y z
N MET A 1 14.42 -12.31 -1.97
CA MET A 1 14.97 -10.94 -2.17
C MET A 1 14.29 -10.43 -3.41
N GLN A 2 13.25 -9.62 -3.23
CA GLN A 2 12.53 -9.01 -4.35
C GLN A 2 13.46 -7.97 -5.00
N GLY A 3 13.68 -8.07 -6.31
CA GLY A 3 14.62 -7.23 -7.05
C GLY A 3 14.00 -5.88 -7.45
N PRO A 4 14.80 -4.90 -7.90
CA PRO A 4 14.32 -3.56 -8.24
C PRO A 4 13.15 -3.53 -9.24
N ALA A 5 13.11 -4.49 -10.18
CA ALA A 5 12.05 -4.63 -11.17
C ALA A 5 10.63 -4.77 -10.58
N CYS A 6 10.46 -5.37 -9.40
CA CYS A 6 9.11 -5.55 -8.84
C CYS A 6 8.52 -4.24 -8.30
N ALA A 7 9.38 -3.34 -7.77
CA ALA A 7 8.93 -2.05 -7.26
C ALA A 7 8.50 -1.15 -8.42
N ALA A 8 9.27 -1.14 -9.51
CA ALA A 8 8.92 -0.43 -10.73
C ALA A 8 7.63 -0.97 -11.38
N ALA A 9 7.47 -2.30 -11.45
CA ALA A 9 6.26 -2.92 -11.99
C ALA A 9 5.02 -2.58 -11.16
N ALA A 10 5.09 -2.64 -9.82
CA ALA A 10 3.97 -2.28 -8.97
C ALA A 10 3.56 -0.80 -9.14
N GLN A 11 4.53 0.11 -9.29
CA GLN A 11 4.22 1.51 -9.61
C GLN A 11 3.60 1.68 -10.99
N GLU A 12 4.03 0.86 -11.95
CA GLU A 12 3.49 0.90 -13.32
C GLU A 12 2.02 0.50 -13.34
N ASP A 13 1.66 -0.58 -12.64
CA ASP A 13 0.28 -1.06 -12.57
C ASP A 13 -0.65 -0.01 -11.95
N VAL A 14 -0.17 0.69 -10.91
CA VAL A 14 -0.91 1.79 -10.29
C VAL A 14 -1.00 3.01 -11.23
N GLU A 15 0.09 3.37 -11.93
CA GLU A 15 0.07 4.46 -12.92
C GLU A 15 -0.91 4.16 -14.06
N ARG A 16 -0.91 2.93 -14.58
CA ARG A 16 -1.82 2.49 -15.64
C ARG A 16 -3.28 2.53 -15.19
N SER A 17 -3.56 2.16 -13.95
CA SER A 17 -4.91 2.13 -13.39
C SER A 17 -5.47 3.52 -13.08
N LEU A 18 -4.64 4.42 -12.53
CA LEU A 18 -5.06 5.79 -12.19
C LEU A 18 -5.01 6.74 -13.40
N GLY A 19 -4.16 6.43 -14.38
CA GLY A 19 -3.77 7.33 -15.46
C GLY A 19 -2.74 8.38 -15.02
N LYS A 20 -1.96 8.87 -15.99
CA LYS A 20 -0.81 9.78 -15.77
C LYS A 20 -1.13 10.98 -14.88
N GLN A 21 -2.19 11.73 -15.21
CA GLN A 21 -2.50 12.99 -14.51
C GLN A 21 -2.85 12.79 -13.03
N LEU A 22 -3.63 11.75 -12.72
CA LEU A 22 -4.02 11.47 -11.35
C LEU A 22 -2.85 10.87 -10.56
N PHE A 23 -2.09 9.97 -11.17
CA PHE A 23 -0.89 9.40 -10.57
C PHE A 23 0.13 10.49 -10.21
N GLU A 24 0.47 11.38 -11.14
CA GLU A 24 1.43 12.47 -10.90
C GLU A 24 0.98 13.38 -9.75
N ARG A 25 -0.33 13.66 -9.65
CA ARG A 25 -0.87 14.50 -8.58
C ARG A 25 -0.82 13.83 -7.20
N LEU A 26 -1.03 12.52 -7.12
CA LEU A 26 -1.09 11.78 -5.86
C LEU A 26 0.26 11.21 -5.42
N LEU A 27 1.06 10.76 -6.38
CA LEU A 27 2.26 9.94 -6.22
C LEU A 27 3.47 10.50 -7.01
N GLY A 28 3.41 11.75 -7.48
CA GLY A 28 4.51 12.39 -8.22
C GLY A 28 5.82 12.50 -7.46
N VAL A 29 5.82 12.32 -6.14
CA VAL A 29 7.02 12.15 -5.32
C VAL A 29 6.87 10.93 -4.42
N VAL A 30 7.82 10.01 -4.49
CA VAL A 30 7.83 8.77 -3.71
C VAL A 30 9.08 8.71 -2.86
N LEU A 31 8.90 8.55 -1.54
CA LEU A 31 9.99 8.41 -0.59
C LEU A 31 10.22 6.93 -0.26
N THR A 32 11.41 6.44 -0.56
CA THR A 32 11.87 5.07 -0.32
C THR A 32 12.97 5.04 0.75
N ASP A 33 13.27 3.85 1.28
CA ASP A 33 14.52 3.65 2.02
C ASP A 33 15.66 3.24 1.06
N ASN A 34 16.86 3.07 1.59
CA ASN A 34 18.02 2.64 0.81
C ASN A 34 18.07 1.12 0.56
N GLY A 35 16.92 0.45 0.53
CA GLY A 35 16.82 -0.95 0.15
C GLY A 35 17.33 -1.20 -1.26
N THR A 36 17.89 -2.39 -1.50
CA THR A 36 18.38 -2.80 -2.83
C THR A 36 17.25 -2.93 -3.85
N GLU A 37 16.03 -3.12 -3.39
CA GLU A 37 14.80 -3.11 -4.18
C GLU A 37 14.45 -1.70 -4.73
N PHE A 38 15.10 -0.65 -4.24
CA PHE A 38 14.90 0.73 -4.70
C PHE A 38 16.14 1.32 -5.37
N CYS A 39 17.14 0.49 -5.70
CA CYS A 39 18.41 0.98 -6.24
C CYS A 39 18.32 1.45 -7.69
N ASP A 40 17.39 0.91 -8.47
CA ASP A 40 17.14 1.34 -9.86
C ASP A 40 16.07 2.43 -9.90
N THR A 41 16.47 3.65 -9.57
CA THR A 41 15.56 4.80 -9.59
C THR A 41 15.06 5.11 -10.99
N ALA A 42 15.84 4.83 -12.04
CA ALA A 42 15.44 5.10 -13.41
C ALA A 42 14.26 4.22 -13.84
N GLU A 43 14.28 2.94 -13.47
CA GLU A 43 13.18 2.02 -13.76
C GLU A 43 11.91 2.40 -12.97
N ILE A 44 12.06 2.78 -11.70
CA ILE A 44 10.98 3.26 -10.82
C ILE A 44 10.32 4.53 -11.38
N GLU A 45 11.12 5.46 -11.89
CA GLU A 45 10.65 6.74 -12.42
C GLU A 45 10.12 6.66 -13.88
N ALA A 46 10.38 5.59 -14.62
CA ALA A 46 9.99 5.48 -16.04
C ALA A 46 8.47 5.39 -16.23
N SER A 47 7.85 6.28 -17.00
CA SER A 47 6.38 6.26 -17.19
C SER A 47 5.88 5.19 -18.15
N ALA A 48 4.68 4.66 -17.87
CA ALA A 48 3.91 3.80 -18.75
C ALA A 48 3.36 4.52 -20.01
N PHE A 49 3.30 5.85 -20.01
CA PHE A 49 2.57 6.67 -20.98
C PHE A 49 3.45 7.56 -21.86
N GLY A 50 4.78 7.53 -21.70
CA GLY A 50 5.68 8.33 -22.52
C GLY A 50 7.06 8.51 -21.91
N GLU A 51 7.81 9.49 -22.42
CA GLU A 51 9.19 9.75 -22.02
C GLU A 51 9.35 10.54 -20.72
N ASP A 52 8.31 11.26 -20.28
CA ASP A 52 8.33 11.96 -18.99
C ASP A 52 8.35 10.95 -17.84
N ALA A 53 9.03 11.27 -16.74
CA ALA A 53 9.01 10.44 -15.55
C ALA A 53 7.61 10.38 -14.90
N ARG A 54 7.18 9.20 -14.42
CA ARG A 54 5.91 9.01 -13.69
C ARG A 54 5.90 9.66 -12.31
N CYS A 55 7.07 9.69 -11.67
CA CYS A 55 7.29 10.28 -10.36
C CYS A 55 8.76 10.63 -10.19
N ARG A 56 9.07 11.30 -9.08
CA ARG A 56 10.43 11.45 -8.56
C ARG A 56 10.63 10.54 -7.35
N ALA A 57 11.58 9.62 -7.45
CA ALA A 57 11.99 8.75 -6.38
C ALA A 57 13.05 9.47 -5.50
N CYS A 58 12.77 9.56 -4.21
CA CYS A 58 13.69 10.10 -3.21
C CYS A 58 14.02 8.98 -2.21
N CYS A 59 15.28 8.79 -1.85
CA CYS A 59 15.67 7.87 -0.78
C CYS A 59 16.00 8.63 0.51
N CYS A 60 15.80 7.99 1.65
CA CYS A 60 16.23 8.55 2.94
C CYS A 60 17.76 8.67 3.01
N ASP A 61 18.26 9.63 3.78
CA ASP A 61 19.69 9.73 4.08
C ASP A 61 20.19 8.50 4.85
N VAL A 62 21.47 8.17 4.66
CA VAL A 62 22.11 7.03 5.32
C VAL A 62 21.98 7.15 6.84
N ARG A 63 21.42 6.12 7.48
CA ARG A 63 21.13 6.04 8.94
C ARG A 63 20.07 7.04 9.43
N GLN A 64 19.28 7.65 8.56
CA GLN A 64 18.20 8.57 8.93
C GLN A 64 16.81 7.93 8.78
N SER A 65 16.61 6.71 9.31
CA SER A 65 15.34 5.96 9.20
C SER A 65 14.11 6.71 9.71
N GLN A 66 14.28 7.70 10.60
CA GLN A 66 13.22 8.54 11.12
C GLN A 66 12.59 9.48 10.07
N GLN A 67 13.26 9.73 8.94
CA GLN A 67 12.68 10.49 7.81
C GLN A 67 11.42 9.79 7.24
N LYS A 68 11.24 8.49 7.56
CA LYS A 68 10.08 7.67 7.17
C LYS A 68 9.16 7.32 8.36
N GLY A 69 9.15 8.13 9.42
CA GLY A 69 8.41 7.84 10.66
C GLY A 69 6.89 7.69 10.50
N ALA A 70 6.30 8.23 9.44
CA ALA A 70 4.90 7.97 9.09
C ALA A 70 4.69 6.54 8.54
N CYS A 71 5.57 6.06 7.66
CA CYS A 71 5.46 4.70 7.13
C CYS A 71 5.68 3.65 8.22
N GLU A 72 6.59 3.88 9.17
CA GLU A 72 6.77 2.94 10.29
C GLU A 72 5.51 2.81 11.17
N ARG A 73 4.75 3.90 11.34
CA ARG A 73 3.44 3.84 12.00
C ARG A 73 2.42 3.05 11.18
N ASN A 74 2.40 3.24 9.86
CA ASN A 74 1.54 2.44 8.97
C ASN A 74 1.91 0.95 9.02
N HIS A 75 3.20 0.62 9.14
CA HIS A 75 3.65 -0.76 9.30
C HIS A 75 3.09 -1.39 10.58
N VAL A 76 2.95 -0.65 11.68
CA VAL A 76 2.35 -1.19 12.91
C VAL A 76 0.92 -1.67 12.68
N GLU A 77 0.11 -0.90 11.94
CA GLU A 77 -1.25 -1.29 11.59
C GLU A 77 -1.27 -2.54 10.71
N LEU A 78 -0.44 -2.59 9.67
CA LEU A 78 -0.27 -3.77 8.81
C LEU A 78 0.13 -5.02 9.61
N ARG A 79 1.02 -4.86 10.61
CA ARG A 79 1.54 -5.98 11.40
C ARG A 79 0.55 -6.56 12.40
N LYS A 80 -0.58 -5.91 12.68
CA LYS A 80 -1.70 -6.52 13.44
C LYS A 80 -2.29 -7.70 12.66
N MET A 81 -2.39 -7.55 11.34
CA MET A 81 -2.91 -8.59 10.43
C MET A 81 -1.81 -9.53 9.92
N LEU A 82 -0.60 -9.03 9.66
CA LEU A 82 0.51 -9.81 9.09
C LEU A 82 1.75 -9.85 10.02
N PRO A 83 1.67 -10.52 11.19
CA PRO A 83 2.72 -10.48 12.21
C PRO A 83 3.99 -11.23 11.81
N LYS A 84 5.17 -10.59 11.96
CA LYS A 84 6.48 -11.15 11.59
C LYS A 84 6.78 -12.52 12.21
N ARG A 85 6.38 -12.75 13.47
CA ARG A 85 6.80 -13.92 14.27
C ARG A 85 5.84 -15.11 14.17
N ARG A 86 4.88 -15.08 13.25
CA ARG A 86 3.95 -16.20 13.04
C ARG A 86 4.25 -17.04 11.79
N GLY A 87 5.34 -16.76 11.07
CA GLY A 87 5.70 -17.55 9.89
C GLY A 87 4.97 -17.13 8.61
N VAL A 88 4.22 -16.03 8.63
CA VAL A 88 3.57 -15.46 7.45
C VAL A 88 4.65 -14.98 6.46
N SER A 89 4.74 -15.64 5.31
CA SER A 89 5.51 -15.15 4.16
C SER A 89 4.65 -14.17 3.37
N PHE A 90 5.26 -13.07 2.90
CA PHE A 90 4.56 -12.13 2.02
C PHE A 90 4.49 -12.65 0.58
N ASP A 91 5.34 -13.62 0.23
CA ASP A 91 5.28 -14.30 -1.07
C ASP A 91 4.03 -15.20 -1.21
N ASP A 92 3.34 -15.51 -0.10
CA ASP A 92 2.11 -16.32 -0.09
C ASP A 92 0.82 -15.46 -0.24
N LEU A 93 0.97 -14.13 -0.28
CA LEU A 93 -0.13 -13.18 -0.44
C LEU A 93 -0.46 -13.00 -1.92
N ASP A 94 -1.74 -13.06 -2.25
CA ASP A 94 -2.27 -12.64 -3.54
C ASP A 94 -2.86 -11.21 -3.50
N GLU A 95 -3.26 -10.69 -4.65
CA GLU A 95 -3.86 -9.36 -4.77
C GLU A 95 -5.09 -9.17 -3.87
N ARG A 96 -5.90 -10.21 -3.69
CA ARG A 96 -7.11 -10.15 -2.87
C ARG A 96 -6.78 -10.19 -1.37
N ASP A 97 -5.72 -10.87 -0.96
CA ASP A 97 -5.20 -10.74 0.40
C ASP A 97 -4.73 -9.31 0.68
N CYS A 98 -3.95 -8.75 -0.25
CA CYS A 98 -3.45 -7.38 -0.15
C CYS A 98 -4.62 -6.39 -0.07
N ALA A 99 -5.61 -6.50 -0.96
CA ALA A 99 -6.82 -5.71 -0.95
C ALA A 99 -7.58 -5.80 0.38
N PHE A 100 -7.81 -7.01 0.89
CA PHE A 100 -8.51 -7.23 2.17
C PHE A 100 -7.77 -6.59 3.35
N VAL A 101 -6.46 -6.80 3.42
CA VAL A 101 -5.61 -6.22 4.47
C VAL A 101 -5.58 -4.70 4.37
N MET A 102 -5.41 -4.14 3.17
CA MET A 102 -5.36 -2.69 2.98
C MET A 102 -6.70 -2.02 3.22
N SER A 103 -7.82 -2.69 2.91
CA SER A 103 -9.18 -2.23 3.25
C SER A 103 -9.33 -2.03 4.77
N HIS A 104 -8.90 -3.03 5.56
CA HIS A 104 -8.92 -2.92 7.03
C HIS A 104 -7.95 -1.84 7.55
N VAL A 105 -6.71 -1.81 7.05
CA VAL A 105 -5.69 -0.85 7.51
C VAL A 105 -6.08 0.59 7.19
N ASN A 106 -6.71 0.83 6.04
CA ASN A 106 -7.12 2.16 5.60
C ASN A 106 -8.54 2.54 6.06
N SER A 107 -9.29 1.60 6.65
CA SER A 107 -10.56 1.86 7.34
C SER A 107 -10.41 2.05 8.85
N GLN A 108 -9.24 1.71 9.42
CA GLN A 108 -8.97 1.92 10.84
C GLN A 108 -8.89 3.41 11.21
N PRO A 109 -9.73 3.91 12.15
CA PRO A 109 -9.68 5.28 12.64
C PRO A 109 -8.34 5.64 13.28
N ARG A 110 -7.88 6.87 13.07
CA ARG A 110 -6.59 7.35 13.59
C ARG A 110 -6.77 8.64 14.40
N PRO A 111 -6.24 8.71 15.64
CA PRO A 111 -6.24 9.96 16.41
C PRO A 111 -5.56 11.12 15.67
N SER A 112 -4.51 10.84 14.89
CA SER A 112 -3.81 11.84 14.07
C SER A 112 -4.65 12.40 12.92
N LEU A 113 -5.76 11.75 12.58
CA LEU A 113 -6.71 12.16 11.55
C LEU A 113 -8.05 12.59 12.18
N MET A 114 -8.02 13.11 13.41
CA MET A 114 -9.21 13.56 14.14
C MET A 114 -10.27 12.47 14.33
N GLY A 115 -9.85 11.20 14.37
CA GLY A 115 -10.75 10.06 14.51
C GLY A 115 -11.33 9.54 13.19
N LEU A 116 -10.98 10.13 12.04
CA LEU A 116 -11.29 9.56 10.73
C LEU A 116 -10.29 8.45 10.37
N SER A 117 -10.71 7.55 9.48
CA SER A 117 -9.81 6.62 8.80
C SER A 117 -9.07 7.28 7.63
N PRO A 118 -7.95 6.71 7.14
CA PRO A 118 -7.32 7.16 5.90
C PRO A 118 -8.27 7.28 4.71
N LEU A 119 -9.14 6.28 4.47
CA LEU A 119 -10.12 6.32 3.38
C LEU A 119 -11.14 7.44 3.60
N GLN A 120 -11.65 7.62 4.82
CA GLN A 120 -12.60 8.70 5.12
C GLN A 120 -11.98 10.07 4.91
N MET A 121 -10.74 10.26 5.36
CA MET A 121 -10.01 11.51 5.18
C MET A 121 -9.77 11.80 3.69
N LEU A 122 -9.34 10.79 2.92
CA LEU A 122 -9.14 10.95 1.48
C LEU A 122 -10.45 11.24 0.76
N ARG A 123 -11.51 10.49 1.04
CA ARG A 123 -12.83 10.69 0.45
C ARG A 123 -13.40 12.08 0.76
N ALA A 124 -13.17 12.60 1.96
CA ALA A 124 -13.59 13.96 2.31
C ALA A 124 -12.79 15.05 1.58
N ALA A 125 -11.51 14.81 1.30
CA ALA A 125 -10.63 15.76 0.62
C ALA A 125 -10.77 15.72 -0.91
N ASP A 126 -10.89 14.52 -1.47
CA ASP A 126 -10.95 14.24 -2.90
C ASP A 126 -11.68 12.90 -3.17
N PRO A 127 -13.03 12.95 -3.32
CA PRO A 127 -13.82 11.76 -3.57
C PRO A 127 -13.40 11.00 -4.83
N GLY A 128 -13.08 11.71 -5.92
CA GLY A 128 -12.72 11.10 -7.19
C GLY A 128 -11.37 10.39 -7.14
N ALA A 129 -10.39 10.96 -6.44
CA ALA A 129 -9.13 10.27 -6.18
C ALA A 129 -9.32 9.04 -5.29
N CYS A 130 -10.19 9.12 -4.27
CA CYS A 130 -10.51 7.98 -3.40
C CYS A 130 -11.12 6.84 -4.22
N GLU A 131 -12.16 7.12 -5.00
CA GLU A 131 -12.84 6.11 -5.83
C GLU A 131 -11.88 5.46 -6.83
N ALA A 132 -11.00 6.24 -7.46
CA ALA A 132 -10.00 5.73 -8.38
C ALA A 132 -8.97 4.81 -7.68
N LEU A 133 -8.52 5.16 -6.48
CA LEU A 133 -7.59 4.33 -5.70
C LEU A 133 -8.24 3.05 -5.18
N GLU A 134 -9.49 3.13 -4.72
CA GLU A 134 -10.28 1.97 -4.32
C GLU A 134 -10.45 1.00 -5.48
N ALA A 135 -10.82 1.51 -6.67
CA ALA A 135 -10.94 0.69 -7.87
C ALA A 135 -9.60 0.09 -8.32
N ALA A 136 -8.52 0.88 -8.31
CA ALA A 136 -7.21 0.43 -8.76
C ALA A 136 -6.57 -0.64 -7.85
N LEU A 137 -6.77 -0.52 -6.53
CA LEU A 137 -6.14 -1.40 -5.54
C LEU A 137 -7.09 -2.47 -4.98
N GLY A 138 -8.33 -2.51 -5.46
CA GLY A 138 -9.38 -3.41 -4.97
C GLY A 138 -9.76 -3.15 -3.50
N MET A 139 -9.54 -1.94 -3.00
CA MET A 139 -9.84 -1.60 -1.61
C MET A 139 -11.28 -1.16 -1.43
N GLU A 140 -11.81 -1.38 -0.24
CA GLU A 140 -13.12 -0.90 0.19
C GLU A 140 -13.07 -0.34 1.61
N GLU A 141 -13.97 0.59 1.91
CA GLU A 141 -14.17 1.09 3.26
C GLU A 141 -14.98 0.07 4.09
N ILE A 142 -14.40 -0.35 5.22
CA ILE A 142 -15.00 -1.31 6.15
C ILE A 142 -15.64 -0.55 7.32
N PRO A 143 -16.92 -0.80 7.65
CA PRO A 143 -17.55 -0.24 8.85
C PRO A 143 -16.77 -0.56 10.12
N PHE A 144 -16.76 0.38 11.07
CA PHE A 144 -15.92 0.26 12.27
C PHE A 144 -16.22 -0.99 13.12
N ASP A 145 -17.48 -1.39 13.19
CA ASP A 145 -17.96 -2.58 13.90
C ASP A 145 -17.66 -3.90 13.17
N GLU A 146 -17.32 -3.82 11.89
CA GLU A 146 -16.91 -4.96 11.05
C GLU A 146 -15.38 -5.13 10.97
N LEU A 147 -14.61 -4.14 11.45
CA LEU A 147 -13.15 -4.20 11.42
C LEU A 147 -12.61 -5.38 12.24
N ALA A 148 -11.94 -6.31 11.54
CA ALA A 148 -11.24 -7.43 12.14
C ALA A 148 -9.74 -7.42 11.80
N PRO A 149 -8.93 -6.50 12.36
CA PRO A 149 -7.50 -6.34 12.03
C PRO A 149 -6.64 -7.45 12.67
N THR A 150 -6.89 -8.70 12.29
CA THR A 150 -6.23 -9.90 12.82
C THR A 150 -5.81 -10.84 11.70
N LEU A 151 -4.77 -11.64 11.96
CA LEU A 151 -4.37 -12.72 11.04
C LEU A 151 -5.47 -13.76 10.84
N GLU A 152 -6.31 -13.99 11.86
CA GLU A 152 -7.41 -14.96 11.76
C GLU A 152 -8.46 -14.54 10.74
N ALA A 153 -8.78 -13.24 10.66
CA ALA A 153 -9.68 -12.70 9.65
C ALA A 153 -9.13 -12.89 8.23
N VAL A 154 -7.83 -12.62 8.02
CA VAL A 154 -7.15 -12.88 6.73
C VAL A 154 -7.25 -14.36 6.35
N ASN A 155 -6.93 -15.25 7.30
CA ASN A 155 -7.03 -16.69 7.08
C ASN A 155 -8.49 -17.15 6.83
N GLY A 156 -9.48 -16.49 7.44
CA GLY A 156 -10.90 -16.72 7.19
C GLY A 156 -11.29 -16.42 5.76
N GLN A 157 -10.97 -15.22 5.28
CA GLN A 157 -11.24 -14.79 3.92
C GLN A 157 -10.48 -15.64 2.87
N ARG A 158 -9.29 -16.14 3.19
CA ARG A 158 -8.58 -17.14 2.36
C ARG A 158 -9.34 -18.46 2.25
N ARG A 159 -9.87 -18.98 3.36
CA ARG A 159 -10.66 -20.22 3.37
C ARG A 159 -11.94 -20.10 2.53
N GLU A 160 -12.61 -18.96 2.56
CA GLU A 160 -13.79 -18.69 1.71
C GLU A 160 -13.45 -18.79 0.21
N ARG A 161 -12.20 -18.49 -0.16
CA ARG A 161 -11.67 -18.62 -1.52
C ARG A 161 -11.04 -19.99 -1.81
N GLY A 162 -11.10 -20.93 -0.86
CA GLY A 162 -10.52 -22.27 -0.99
C GLY A 162 -8.99 -22.32 -0.82
N LEU A 163 -8.37 -21.27 -0.27
CA LEU A 163 -6.94 -21.21 -0.01
C LEU A 163 -6.60 -21.66 1.42
N GLY A 164 -5.38 -22.18 1.60
CA GLY A 164 -4.83 -22.49 2.91
C GLY A 164 -4.51 -21.24 3.74
N PRO A 165 -4.40 -21.35 5.07
CA PRO A 165 -3.99 -20.24 5.93
C PRO A 165 -2.53 -19.84 5.65
N LEU A 166 -2.18 -18.58 5.92
CA LEU A 166 -0.81 -18.06 5.82
C LEU A 166 0.10 -18.55 6.95
N ALA A 167 -0.50 -18.95 8.07
CA ALA A 167 0.14 -19.56 9.25
C ALA A 167 -0.91 -20.23 10.14
#